data_AF-A0A6N6TAG5-F1
#
_entry.id   AF-A0A6N6TAG5-F1
#
_cell.length_a   1.000
_cell.length_b   1.000
_cell.length_c   1.000
_cell.angle_alpha   90.00
_cell.angle_beta   90.00
_cell.angle_gamma   90.00
#
_symmetry.space_group_name_H-M   'P 1'
#
loop_
_entity.id
_entity.type
_entity.pdbx_description
1 polymer ?
#
loop_
_entity_poly.entity_id
_entity_poly.type
_entity_poly.pdbx_seq_one_letter_code
_entity_poly.pdbx_strand_id
1 'polypeptide(L)'
;MALTLDYHDAYLAPLITNNEAWETRAIADVAELGEFPAPWPDKLAVLRAYILCCIESLADEQDVFSAKLKHYKSEYAATLQAARLALAAASVTTPGPLTLTIERG
;
A
#
# COMPACT_ATOMS: atom_id res chain seq x y z
N MET A 1 16.10 12.06 -2.53
CA MET A 1 14.80 12.68 -2.84
C MET A 1 14.03 12.70 -1.54
N ALA A 2 13.42 13.82 -1.16
CA ALA A 2 12.70 13.90 0.11
C ALA A 2 11.59 12.83 0.18
N LEU A 3 11.47 12.16 1.33
CA LEU A 3 10.41 11.18 1.60
C LEU A 3 9.05 11.84 1.48
N THR A 4 8.12 11.16 0.82
CA THR A 4 6.74 11.67 0.64
C THR A 4 5.73 10.98 1.54
N LEU A 5 6.08 9.81 2.09
CA LEU A 5 5.17 8.99 2.88
C LEU A 5 5.41 9.16 4.39
N ASP A 6 4.32 9.16 5.16
CA ASP A 6 4.37 9.21 6.61
C ASP A 6 4.57 7.82 7.22
N TYR A 7 5.72 7.63 7.89
CA TYR A 7 6.04 6.39 8.60
C TYR A 7 5.64 6.47 10.07
N HIS A 8 4.63 5.70 10.46
CA HIS A 8 4.15 5.64 11.85
C HIS A 8 4.93 4.67 12.75
N ASP A 9 5.74 3.77 12.21
CA ASP A 9 6.56 2.86 13.03
C ASP A 9 7.82 3.57 13.51
N ALA A 10 7.90 3.89 14.80
CA ALA A 10 9.03 4.62 15.39
C ALA A 10 10.39 3.89 15.28
N TYR A 11 10.38 2.57 15.05
CA TYR A 11 11.60 1.78 14.92
C TYR A 11 12.11 1.74 13.47
N LEU A 12 11.19 1.62 12.51
CA LEU A 12 11.52 1.56 11.09
C LEU A 12 11.63 2.93 10.42
N ALA A 13 10.90 3.93 10.90
CA ALA A 13 10.93 5.30 10.38
C ALA A 13 12.35 5.87 10.26
N PRO A 14 13.22 5.84 11.29
CA PRO A 14 14.59 6.35 11.15
C PRO A 14 15.43 5.51 10.19
N LEU A 15 15.19 4.19 10.09
CA LEU A 15 15.91 3.33 9.14
C LEU A 15 15.57 3.69 7.70
N ILE A 16 14.27 3.86 7.41
CA ILE A 16 13.81 4.25 6.07
C ILE A 16 14.21 5.68 5.74
N THR A 17 14.21 6.58 6.74
CA THR A 17 14.69 7.95 6.55
C THR A 17 16.16 7.99 6.17
N ASN A 18 16.97 7.08 6.71
CA ASN A 18 18.38 6.95 6.34
C ASN A 18 18.59 6.22 5.01
N ASN A 19 17.55 5.61 4.43
CA ASN A 19 17.64 4.86 3.18
C ASN A 19 16.37 5.05 2.31
N GLU A 20 16.31 6.21 1.65
CA GLU A 20 15.24 6.62 0.74
C GLU A 20 15.03 5.66 -0.45
N ALA A 21 16.00 4.79 -0.76
CA ALA A 21 15.87 3.81 -1.84
C ALA A 21 14.76 2.79 -1.57
N TRP A 22 14.45 2.49 -0.30
CA TRP A 22 13.36 1.59 0.05
C TRP A 22 11.98 2.20 -0.27
N GLU A 23 11.78 3.50 -0.04
CA GLU A 23 10.54 4.20 -0.42
C GLU A 23 10.37 4.17 -1.94
N THR A 24 11.43 4.51 -2.68
CA THR A 24 11.41 4.55 -4.15
C THR A 24 11.07 3.18 -4.74
N ARG A 25 11.69 2.10 -4.23
CA ARG A 25 11.38 0.72 -4.65
C ARG A 25 9.96 0.32 -4.26
N ALA A 26 9.51 0.69 -3.07
CA ALA A 26 8.15 0.37 -2.62
C ALA A 26 7.08 1.02 -3.49
N ILE A 27 7.26 2.28 -3.88
CA ILE A 27 6.35 2.98 -4.79
C ILE A 27 6.36 2.32 -6.17
N ALA A 28 7.54 1.96 -6.69
CA ALA A 28 7.66 1.25 -7.97
C ALA A 28 6.96 -0.10 -7.94
N ASP A 29 7.17 -0.91 -6.89
CA ASP A 29 6.51 -2.21 -6.71
C ASP A 29 4.98 -2.08 -6.66
N VAL A 30 4.46 -1.05 -5.99
CA VAL A 30 3.01 -0.80 -5.92
C VAL A 30 2.47 -0.34 -7.28
N ALA A 31 3.22 0.48 -8.01
CA ALA A 31 2.86 0.88 -9.37
C ALA A 31 2.80 -0.31 -10.34
N GLU A 32 3.69 -1.30 -10.18
CA GLU A 32 3.66 -2.55 -10.98
C GLU A 32 2.41 -3.41 -10.70
N LEU A 33 1.82 -3.32 -9.50
CA LEU A 33 0.60 -4.05 -9.15
C LEU A 33 -0.66 -3.47 -9.81
N GLY A 34 -0.58 -2.24 -10.30
CA GLY A 34 -1.65 -1.52 -10.98
C GLY A 34 -2.11 -0.26 -10.23
N GLU A 35 -3.05 0.46 -10.85
CA GLU A 35 -3.61 1.67 -10.27
C GLU A 35 -4.71 1.33 -9.26
N PHE A 36 -4.50 1.74 -8.01
CA PHE A 36 -5.52 1.67 -6.97
C PHE A 36 -6.05 3.06 -6.65
N PRO A 37 -7.34 3.19 -6.26
CA PRO A 37 -7.86 4.48 -5.84
C PRO A 37 -7.15 4.98 -4.58
N ALA A 38 -6.99 6.30 -4.42
CA ALA A 38 -6.51 6.86 -3.17
C ALA A 38 -7.44 6.46 -2.00
N PRO A 39 -6.92 6.19 -0.79
CA PRO A 39 -5.52 6.30 -0.33
C PRO A 39 -4.75 4.97 -0.35
N TRP A 40 -5.16 4.00 -1.17
CA TRP A 40 -4.58 2.64 -1.13
C TRP A 40 -3.12 2.55 -1.60
N PRO A 41 -2.68 3.24 -2.68
CA PRO A 41 -1.28 3.19 -3.13
C PRO A 41 -0.30 3.60 -2.03
N ASP A 42 -0.57 4.70 -1.33
CA ASP A 42 0.30 5.23 -0.28
C ASP A 42 0.43 4.25 0.89
N LYS A 43 -0.69 3.66 1.33
CA LYS A 43 -0.69 2.64 2.39
C LYS A 43 0.10 1.39 1.99
N LEU A 44 -0.07 0.93 0.75
CA LEU A 44 0.66 -0.22 0.24
C LEU A 44 2.16 0.09 0.13
N ALA A 45 2.52 1.30 -0.30
CA ALA A 45 3.91 1.72 -0.43
C ALA A 45 4.59 1.82 0.95
N VAL A 46 3.92 2.37 1.96
CA VAL A 46 4.43 2.39 3.35
C VAL A 46 4.70 0.96 3.86
N LEU A 47 3.72 0.06 3.74
CA LEU A 47 3.88 -1.33 4.18
C LEU A 47 4.97 -2.06 3.40
N ARG A 48 5.09 -1.79 2.09
CA ARG A 48 6.12 -2.38 1.25
C ARG A 48 7.52 -1.89 1.63
N ALA A 49 7.66 -0.61 1.96
CA ALA A 49 8.91 -0.04 2.48
C ALA A 49 9.32 -0.70 3.81
N TYR A 50 8.37 -0.93 4.73
CA TYR A 50 8.65 -1.67 5.98
C TYR A 50 9.13 -3.10 5.71
N ILE A 51 8.48 -3.81 4.78
CA ILE A 51 8.88 -5.17 4.40
C ILE A 51 10.30 -5.18 3.84
N LEU A 52 10.63 -4.24 2.94
CA LEU A 52 11.97 -4.12 2.36
C LEU A 52 13.02 -3.82 3.44
N CYS A 53 12.74 -2.86 4.32
CA CYS A 53 13.60 -2.51 5.44
C CYS A 53 13.85 -3.72 6.35
N CYS A 54 12.80 -4.47 6.70
CA CYS A 54 12.95 -5.69 7.51
C CYS A 54 13.72 -6.80 6.80
N ILE A 55 13.59 -6.96 5.48
CA ILE A 55 14.34 -7.97 4.71
C ILE A 55 15.83 -7.62 4.67
N GLU A 56 16.18 -6.37 4.37
CA GLU A 56 17.58 -5.96 4.30
C GLU A 56 18.24 -5.84 5.68
N SER A 57 17.46 -5.62 6.74
CA SER A 57 17.95 -5.58 8.13
C SER A 57 17.92 -6.95 8.83
N LEU A 58 17.43 -8.00 8.16
CA LEU A 58 17.31 -9.33 8.75
C LEU A 58 18.70 -9.96 8.92
N ALA A 59 19.20 -10.01 10.15
CA ALA A 59 20.45 -10.69 10.46
C ALA A 59 20.24 -12.16 10.88
N ASP A 60 19.11 -12.45 11.53
CA ASP A 60 18.77 -13.78 12.08
C ASP A 60 17.26 -14.06 11.96
N GLU A 61 16.87 -15.34 11.90
CA GLU A 61 15.48 -15.77 11.81
C GLU A 61 14.67 -15.48 13.08
N GLN A 62 15.33 -15.28 14.23
CA GLN A 62 14.67 -14.94 15.50
C GLN A 62 14.74 -13.46 15.88
N ASP A 63 15.20 -12.60 14.97
CA ASP A 63 15.31 -11.16 15.24
C ASP A 63 13.92 -10.47 15.30
N VAL A 64 13.85 -9.31 15.94
CA VAL A 64 12.69 -8.42 16.00
C VAL A 64 12.19 -8.08 14.58
N PHE A 65 13.12 -7.97 13.62
CA PHE A 65 12.79 -7.77 12.21
C PHE A 65 12.03 -8.96 11.61
N SER A 66 12.29 -10.20 12.03
CA SER A 66 11.58 -11.38 11.53
C SER A 66 10.14 -11.42 12.02
N ALA A 67 9.91 -11.05 13.28
CA ALA A 67 8.58 -10.93 13.87
C ALA A 67 7.77 -9.80 13.19
N LYS A 68 8.38 -8.63 13.04
CA LYS A 68 7.82 -7.48 12.31
C LYS A 68 7.54 -7.82 10.85
N LEU A 69 8.46 -8.49 10.16
CA LEU A 69 8.30 -8.90 8.77
C LEU A 69 7.07 -9.80 8.57
N LYS A 70 6.86 -10.78 9.45
CA LYS A 70 5.66 -11.63 9.41
C LYS A 70 4.38 -10.82 9.59
N HIS A 71 4.39 -9.87 10.53
CA HIS A 71 3.26 -8.97 10.77
C HIS A 71 2.95 -8.10 9.54
N TYR A 72 3.94 -7.37 9.02
CA TYR A 72 3.74 -6.49 7.86
C TYR A 72 3.42 -7.26 6.58
N LYS A 73 3.95 -8.46 6.37
CA LYS A 73 3.55 -9.31 5.23
C LYS A 73 2.08 -9.68 5.29
N SER A 74 1.58 -10.03 6.49
CA SER A 74 0.17 -10.35 6.69
C SER A 74 -0.70 -9.12 6.48
N GLU A 75 -0.31 -7.97 7.03
CA GLU A 75 -1.03 -6.70 6.87
C GLU A 75 -1.03 -6.20 5.43
N TYR A 76 0.09 -6.33 4.72
CA TYR A 76 0.20 -6.03 3.30
C TYR A 76 -0.75 -6.87 2.46
N ALA A 77 -0.81 -8.19 2.70
CA ALA A 77 -1.73 -9.07 1.99
C ALA A 77 -3.21 -8.69 2.23
N ALA A 78 -3.56 -8.38 3.48
CA ALA A 78 -4.92 -7.93 3.84
C ALA A 78 -5.27 -6.58 3.19
N THR A 79 -4.33 -5.63 3.21
CA THR A 79 -4.49 -4.29 2.61
C THR A 79 -4.60 -4.38 1.10
N LEU A 80 -3.80 -5.23 0.45
CA LEU A 80 -3.86 -5.47 -0.98
C LEU A 80 -5.21 -6.07 -1.39
N GLN A 81 -5.74 -7.00 -0.60
CA GLN A 81 -7.09 -7.53 -0.84
C GLN A 81 -8.15 -6.45 -0.69
N ALA A 82 -8.07 -5.60 0.35
CA ALA A 82 -9.00 -4.49 0.54
C ALA A 82 -8.92 -3.47 -0.61
N ALA A 83 -7.71 -3.14 -1.09
CA ALA A 83 -7.48 -2.26 -2.23
C ALA A 83 -8.10 -2.83 -3.52
N ARG A 84 -7.98 -4.14 -3.76
CA ARG A 84 -8.63 -4.82 -4.90
C ARG A 84 -10.15 -4.79 -4.80
N LEU A 85 -10.71 -5.00 -3.62
CA LEU A 85 -12.17 -4.90 -3.41
C LEU A 85 -12.66 -3.46 -3.63
N ALA A 86 -11.92 -2.46 -3.17
CA ALA A 86 -12.23 -1.06 -3.41
C ALA A 86 -12.16 -0.70 -4.90
N LEU A 87 -11.16 -1.21 -5.62
CA LEU A 87 -11.06 -1.05 -7.08
C LEU A 87 -12.27 -1.66 -7.80
N ALA A 88 -12.69 -2.86 -7.40
CA ALA A 88 -13.89 -3.50 -7.94
C ALA A 88 -15.18 -2.74 -7.59
N ALA A 89 -15.27 -2.11 -6.42
CA ALA A 89 -16.42 -1.29 -6.05
C ALA A 89 -16.47 0.04 -6.82
N ALA A 90 -15.31 0.65 -7.09
CA ALA A 90 -15.21 1.88 -7.86
C ALA A 90 -15.63 1.68 -9.33
N SER A 91 -15.33 0.53 -9.93
CA SER A 91 -15.74 0.22 -11.30
C SER A 91 -17.24 -0.04 -11.46
N VAL A 92 -17.94 -0.42 -10.39
CA VAL A 92 -19.40 -0.66 -10.39
C VAL A 92 -20.20 0.64 -10.20
N THR A 93 -19.58 1.70 -9.68
CA THR A 93 -20.25 3.00 -9.40
C THR A 93 -20.16 3.96 -10.59
N THR A 94 -20.53 3.51 -11.79
CA THR A 94 -21.03 4.43 -12.83
C THR A 94 -22.51 4.15 -13.04
N PRO A 95 -23.41 4.65 -12.17
CA PRO A 95 -24.80 4.76 -12.56
C PRO A 95 -24.86 5.84 -13.63
N GLY A 96 -24.86 5.41 -14.90
CA GLY A 96 -25.23 6.30 -15.99
C GLY A 96 -26.57 6.96 -15.65
N PRO A 97 -26.79 8.23 -16.00
CA PRO A 97 -28.07 8.87 -15.73
C PRO A 97 -29.15 8.05 -16.41
N LEU A 98 -29.97 7.37 -15.63
CA LEU A 98 -31.21 6.75 -16.10
C LEU A 98 -32.14 7.91 -16.45
N THR A 99 -31.99 8.42 -17.68
CA THR A 99 -32.95 9.32 -18.30
C THR A 99 -34.21 8.51 -18.57
N LEU A 100 -35.00 8.26 -17.52
CA LEU A 100 -36.38 7.86 -17.64
C LEU A 100 -37.13 9.07 -18.20
N THR A 101 -37.11 9.21 -19.53
CA THR A 101 -38.05 10.06 -20.25
C THR A 101 -39.44 9.50 -19.97
N ILE A 102 -40.12 10.05 -18.96
CA ILE A 102 -41.54 9.82 -18.74
C ILE A 102 -42.27 10.65 -19.81
N GLU A 103 -42.47 10.05 -20.98
CA GLU A 103 -43.37 10.58 -22.00
C GLU A 103 -44.81 10.38 -21.50
N ARG A 104 -45.40 11.43 -20.89
CA ARG A 104 -46.85 11.53 -20.77
C ARG A 104 -47.39 12.09 -22.08
N GLY A 105 -47.98 11.21 -22.89
CA GLY A 105 -48.82 11.52 -24.05
C GLY A 105 -50.07 10.67 -24.00
#